data_AF-A0A151EIW3-F1
#
_entry.id   AF-A0A151EIW3-F1
#
_cell.length_a   1.000
_cell.length_b   1.000
_cell.length_c   1.000
_cell.angle_alpha   90.00
_cell.angle_beta   90.00
_cell.angle_gamma   90.00
#
_symmetry.space_group_name_H-M   'P 1'
#
loop_
_entity.id
_entity.type
_entity.pdbx_description
1 polymer ?
#
loop_
_entity_poly.entity_id
_entity_poly.type
_entity_poly.pdbx_seq_one_letter_code
_entity_poly.pdbx_strand_id
1 'polypeptide(L)'
;MEGLGRELTEKEKITLCALVKFPKHNDRELADVTKLNLSTITAIRRRLAKSGYYFTIRIPMVQYLGAEILCVAYGKISETIPREERDNTFGKFIKDNPRIFHAFTSDDSGVIMCISNNYTELKGDVDNLQRHLSTNDLSTGESWEYVLFPFEVSNLINFFDYSFVLRQVMIKEPCKVPKIDLKYKKIEKRTLTAKEKAVLLSLVKNPTMPDNSIAKKVGVSRQALSNMRQRFEAEGLIQVMNIPDVSMIGCEILILSHVLFNPNSLLEDRKKGVELLLEGSPLIFDMSGSFEAVLMHVVANYDAFNYYRNKMISYYSSQKFLRGEPELKLYPVKKINYLKNLEFTGVLENVL
;
A
#
# COMPACT_ATOMS: atom_id res chain seq x y z
N MET A 1 8.82 16.54 -6.31
CA MET A 1 10.00 16.56 -5.43
C MET A 1 11.23 16.45 -6.31
N GLU A 2 12.24 17.31 -6.14
CA GLU A 2 13.50 17.21 -6.87
C GLU A 2 14.39 16.17 -6.16
N GLY A 3 14.73 15.07 -6.85
CA GLY A 3 15.60 14.02 -6.34
C GLY A 3 17.06 14.49 -6.17
N LEU A 4 18.01 13.56 -6.15
CA LEU A 4 19.43 13.93 -6.01
C LEU A 4 20.06 14.57 -7.27
N GLY A 5 19.29 14.72 -8.36
CA GLY A 5 19.78 15.23 -9.64
C GLY A 5 20.80 14.32 -10.35
N ARG A 6 21.02 13.11 -9.82
CA ARG A 6 21.92 12.08 -10.35
C ARG A 6 21.40 10.68 -9.99
N GLU A 7 21.93 9.67 -10.65
CA GLU A 7 21.69 8.27 -10.27
C GLU A 7 22.22 7.98 -8.85
N LEU A 8 21.55 7.09 -8.12
CA LEU A 8 22.03 6.58 -6.85
C LEU A 8 23.30 5.75 -7.04
N THR A 9 24.28 5.96 -6.16
CA THR A 9 25.44 5.07 -6.03
C THR A 9 25.02 3.70 -5.49
N GLU A 10 25.85 2.69 -5.70
CA GLU A 10 25.58 1.34 -5.18
C GLU A 10 25.37 1.30 -3.66
N LYS A 11 26.15 2.08 -2.90
CA LYS A 11 25.97 2.20 -1.44
C LYS A 11 24.62 2.84 -1.08
N GLU A 12 24.16 3.81 -1.88
CA GLU A 12 22.84 4.43 -1.68
C GLU A 12 21.71 3.47 -2.03
N LYS A 13 21.83 2.71 -3.14
CA LYS A 13 20.87 1.65 -3.52
C LYS A 13 20.75 0.60 -2.41
N ILE A 14 21.88 0.08 -1.92
CA ILE A 14 21.92 -0.89 -0.81
C ILE A 14 21.29 -0.31 0.45
N THR A 15 21.62 0.93 0.81
CA THR A 15 21.06 1.59 2.00
C THR A 15 19.55 1.81 1.88
N LEU A 16 19.06 2.25 0.71
CA LEU A 16 17.62 2.42 0.47
C LEU A 16 16.88 1.08 0.57
N CYS A 17 17.41 0.02 -0.04
CA CYS A 17 16.86 -1.32 0.06
C CYS A 17 16.78 -1.80 1.51
N ALA A 18 17.83 -1.55 2.31
CA ALA A 18 17.85 -1.90 3.72
C ALA A 18 16.87 -1.05 4.55
N LEU A 19 16.72 0.24 4.23
CA LEU A 19 15.74 1.12 4.88
C LEU A 19 14.30 0.68 4.63
N VAL A 20 13.96 0.25 3.41
CA VAL A 20 12.62 -0.25 3.08
C VAL A 20 12.37 -1.62 3.71
N LYS A 21 13.35 -2.53 3.64
CA LYS A 21 13.22 -3.88 4.20
C LYS A 21 13.23 -3.91 5.73
N PHE A 22 13.97 -3.00 6.37
CA PHE A 22 14.14 -2.94 7.81
C PHE A 22 13.81 -1.54 8.34
N PRO A 23 12.55 -1.10 8.24
CA PRO A 23 12.16 0.29 8.50
C PRO A 23 12.33 0.71 9.96
N LYS A 24 12.46 -0.26 10.87
CA LYS A 24 12.66 -0.05 12.30
C LYS A 24 14.13 -0.05 12.73
N HIS A 25 15.06 -0.44 11.85
CA HIS A 25 16.48 -0.53 12.21
C HIS A 25 17.11 0.86 12.40
N ASN A 26 17.87 1.00 13.48
CA ASN A 26 18.74 2.14 13.72
C ASN A 26 20.02 2.03 12.85
N ASP A 27 20.86 3.07 12.86
CA ASP A 27 22.04 3.14 11.97
C ASP A 27 23.07 2.02 12.24
N ARG A 28 23.18 1.53 13.48
CA ARG A 28 24.07 0.39 13.80
C ARG A 28 23.53 -0.90 13.23
N GLU A 29 22.25 -1.18 13.46
CA GLU A 29 21.59 -2.38 12.92
C GLU A 29 21.62 -2.38 11.38
N LEU A 30 21.42 -1.22 10.74
CA LEU A 30 21.57 -1.07 9.30
C LEU A 30 23.01 -1.29 8.83
N ALA A 31 24.01 -0.76 9.54
CA ALA A 31 25.41 -0.99 9.23
C ALA A 31 25.76 -2.50 9.29
N ASP A 32 25.23 -3.21 10.28
CA ASP A 32 25.47 -4.64 10.45
C ASP A 32 24.87 -5.49 9.32
N VAL A 33 23.66 -5.17 8.85
CA VAL A 33 23.00 -5.93 7.76
C VAL A 33 23.52 -5.55 6.37
N THR A 34 23.94 -4.30 6.17
CA THR A 34 24.48 -3.83 4.88
C THR A 34 25.98 -4.04 4.72
N LYS A 35 26.69 -4.32 5.82
CA LYS A 35 28.16 -4.35 5.89
C LYS A 35 28.83 -3.03 5.49
N LEU A 36 28.10 -1.92 5.58
CA LEU A 36 28.64 -0.56 5.43
C LEU A 36 29.03 0.01 6.80
N ASN A 37 30.00 0.93 6.84
CA ASN A 37 30.36 1.57 8.09
C ASN A 37 29.23 2.49 8.60
N LEU A 38 29.17 2.69 9.93
CA LEU A 38 28.11 3.45 10.59
C LEU A 38 28.00 4.88 10.05
N SER A 39 29.12 5.57 9.86
CA SER A 39 29.14 6.96 9.37
C SER A 39 28.59 7.10 7.94
N THR A 40 28.82 6.10 7.08
CA THR A 40 28.25 6.04 5.73
C THR A 40 26.74 5.87 5.79
N ILE A 41 26.23 4.97 6.63
CA ILE A 41 24.78 4.75 6.79
C ILE A 41 24.09 6.02 7.28
N THR A 42 24.61 6.65 8.33
CA THR A 42 24.04 7.89 8.86
C THR A 42 24.00 9.00 7.80
N ALA A 43 25.10 9.18 7.05
CA ALA A 43 25.18 10.19 6.00
C ALA A 43 24.21 9.90 4.83
N ILE A 44 24.13 8.64 4.37
CA ILE A 44 23.24 8.23 3.29
C ILE A 44 21.78 8.32 3.70
N ARG A 45 21.38 7.79 4.87
CA ARG A 45 19.99 7.87 5.36
C ARG A 45 19.52 9.31 5.41
N ARG A 46 20.31 10.21 6.00
CA ARG A 46 19.98 11.64 6.08
C ARG A 46 19.81 12.27 4.70
N ARG A 47 20.68 11.93 3.75
CA ARG A 47 20.61 12.43 2.37
C ARG A 47 19.36 11.93 1.64
N LEU A 48 19.08 10.63 1.69
CA LEU A 48 17.90 10.02 1.07
C LEU A 48 16.59 10.60 1.65
N ALA A 49 16.50 10.73 2.96
CA ALA A 49 15.33 11.32 3.62
C ALA A 49 15.15 12.80 3.26
N LYS A 50 16.24 13.58 3.27
CA LYS A 50 16.21 15.01 2.90
C LYS A 50 15.78 15.21 1.44
N SER A 51 16.18 14.31 0.55
CA SER A 51 15.84 14.36 -0.88
C SER A 51 14.50 13.71 -1.23
N GLY A 52 13.73 13.23 -0.23
CA GLY A 52 12.41 12.66 -0.46
C GLY A 52 12.39 11.30 -1.15
N TYR A 53 13.50 10.55 -1.15
CA TYR A 53 13.55 9.21 -1.76
C TYR A 53 12.62 8.20 -1.10
N TYR A 54 12.27 8.45 0.16
CA TYR A 54 11.25 7.70 0.87
C TYR A 54 10.63 8.55 1.97
N PHE A 55 9.46 8.14 2.44
CA PHE A 55 8.86 8.65 3.67
C PHE A 55 8.44 7.48 4.57
N THR A 56 8.42 7.72 5.89
CA THR A 56 8.00 6.71 6.86
C THR A 56 6.53 6.86 7.16
N ILE A 57 5.80 5.75 7.17
CA ILE A 57 4.42 5.67 7.66
C ILE A 57 4.30 4.60 8.73
N ARG A 58 3.20 4.66 9.48
CA ARG A 58 2.75 3.55 10.30
C ARG A 58 1.36 3.13 9.89
N ILE A 59 1.24 1.90 9.42
CA ILE A 59 0.00 1.31 8.95
C ILE A 59 -0.68 0.60 10.13
N PRO A 60 -1.86 1.05 10.58
CA PRO A 60 -2.66 0.31 11.54
C PRO A 60 -3.34 -0.88 10.88
N MET A 61 -3.28 -2.04 11.51
CA MET A 61 -4.01 -3.24 11.07
C MET A 61 -5.44 -3.20 11.64
N VAL A 62 -6.26 -2.32 11.04
CA VAL A 62 -7.61 -1.95 11.52
C VAL A 62 -8.62 -3.09 11.51
N GLN A 63 -8.34 -4.19 10.80
CA GLN A 63 -9.17 -5.39 10.87
C GLN A 63 -9.19 -5.97 12.30
N TYR A 64 -8.08 -5.86 13.04
CA TYR A 64 -8.03 -6.25 14.45
C TYR A 64 -8.72 -5.24 15.39
N LEU A 65 -9.18 -4.10 14.87
CA LEU A 65 -9.83 -3.03 15.64
C LEU A 65 -11.34 -2.95 15.34
N GLY A 66 -11.85 -3.73 14.40
CA GLY A 66 -13.28 -3.84 14.08
C GLY A 66 -13.66 -3.45 12.66
N ALA A 67 -12.70 -3.08 11.80
CA ALA A 67 -12.96 -2.93 10.38
C ALA A 67 -13.21 -4.30 9.72
N GLU A 68 -14.18 -4.39 8.82
CA GLU A 68 -14.59 -5.68 8.24
C GLU A 68 -14.21 -5.83 6.77
N ILE A 69 -14.17 -4.73 6.00
CA ILE A 69 -14.06 -4.80 4.54
C ILE A 69 -13.05 -3.77 4.02
N LEU A 70 -12.11 -4.23 3.20
CA LEU A 70 -11.32 -3.38 2.31
C LEU A 70 -11.97 -3.35 0.93
N CYS A 71 -12.12 -2.18 0.33
CA CYS A 71 -12.60 -2.03 -1.04
C CYS A 71 -11.54 -1.35 -1.89
N VAL A 72 -11.33 -1.88 -3.11
CA VAL A 72 -10.61 -1.18 -4.16
C VAL A 72 -11.61 -0.80 -5.23
N ALA A 73 -11.76 0.51 -5.45
CA ALA A 73 -12.59 1.05 -6.51
C ALA A 73 -11.74 1.70 -7.59
N TYR A 74 -12.09 1.49 -8.85
CA TYR A 74 -11.40 2.12 -9.97
C TYR A 74 -12.35 2.35 -11.14
N GLY A 75 -12.08 3.37 -11.94
CA GLY A 75 -12.94 3.70 -13.07
C GLY A 75 -12.43 4.89 -13.86
N LYS A 76 -13.12 5.18 -14.96
CA LYS A 76 -12.84 6.37 -15.76
C LYS A 76 -13.43 7.61 -15.11
N ILE A 77 -12.80 8.74 -15.38
CA ILE A 77 -13.23 10.08 -15.01
C ILE A 77 -13.38 10.87 -16.31
N SER A 78 -14.48 11.60 -16.46
CA SER A 78 -14.75 12.38 -17.66
C SER A 78 -13.62 13.34 -17.99
N GLU A 79 -13.18 13.35 -19.24
CA GLU A 79 -12.16 14.29 -19.73
C GLU A 79 -12.75 15.63 -20.22
N THR A 80 -14.08 15.81 -20.13
CA THR A 80 -14.77 17.03 -20.56
C THR A 80 -14.40 18.27 -19.73
N ILE A 81 -13.98 18.06 -18.48
CA ILE A 81 -13.52 19.10 -17.56
C ILE A 81 -11.98 19.13 -17.54
N PRO A 82 -11.31 20.29 -17.45
CA PRO A 82 -9.86 20.37 -17.32
C PRO A 82 -9.31 19.58 -16.13
N ARG A 83 -8.15 18.94 -16.32
CA ARG A 83 -7.55 18.03 -15.33
C ARG A 83 -7.42 18.61 -13.92
N GLU A 84 -6.96 19.85 -13.80
CA GLU A 84 -6.81 20.51 -12.50
C GLU A 84 -8.14 20.63 -11.74
N GLU A 85 -9.21 20.95 -12.45
CA GLU A 85 -10.55 21.06 -11.87
C GLU A 85 -11.11 19.67 -11.50
N ARG A 86 -10.85 18.64 -12.30
CA ARG A 86 -11.17 17.25 -11.93
C ARG A 86 -10.47 16.82 -10.66
N ASP A 87 -9.16 17.05 -10.59
CA ASP A 87 -8.33 16.68 -9.45
C ASP A 87 -8.76 17.43 -8.18
N ASN A 88 -9.11 18.72 -8.28
CA ASN A 88 -9.62 19.51 -7.16
C ASN A 88 -10.99 19.00 -6.67
N THR A 89 -11.91 18.75 -7.60
CA THR A 89 -13.28 18.33 -7.29
C THR A 89 -13.32 16.91 -6.73
N PHE A 90 -12.55 16.00 -7.32
CA PHE A 90 -12.42 14.65 -6.83
C PHE A 90 -11.62 14.63 -5.51
N GLY A 91 -10.54 15.41 -5.41
CA GLY A 91 -9.74 15.57 -4.21
C GLY A 91 -10.54 16.03 -3.00
N LYS A 92 -11.54 16.91 -3.19
CA LYS A 92 -12.46 17.32 -2.11
C LYS A 92 -13.24 16.12 -1.55
N PHE A 93 -13.84 15.30 -2.41
CA PHE A 93 -14.53 14.07 -2.00
C PHE A 93 -13.60 13.11 -1.24
N ILE A 94 -12.38 12.91 -1.76
CA ILE A 94 -11.38 12.04 -1.13
C ILE A 94 -10.97 12.55 0.26
N LYS A 95 -10.82 13.86 0.42
CA LYS A 95 -10.44 14.49 1.69
C LYS A 95 -11.55 14.39 2.73
N ASP A 96 -12.80 14.60 2.31
CA ASP A 96 -13.97 14.62 3.20
C ASP A 96 -14.40 13.20 3.61
N ASN A 97 -13.93 12.16 2.91
CA ASN A 97 -14.20 10.76 3.28
C ASN A 97 -13.08 10.19 4.19
N PRO A 98 -13.35 9.92 5.48
CA PRO A 98 -12.36 9.40 6.41
C PRO A 98 -11.97 7.94 6.14
N ARG A 99 -12.81 7.15 5.45
CA ARG A 99 -12.57 5.72 5.18
C ARG A 99 -11.61 5.48 4.02
N ILE A 100 -11.36 6.48 3.18
CA ILE A 100 -10.38 6.41 2.10
C ILE A 100 -8.99 6.66 2.69
N PHE A 101 -8.04 5.75 2.47
CA PHE A 101 -6.65 5.91 2.90
C PHE A 101 -5.66 6.06 1.74
N HIS A 102 -6.03 5.63 0.54
CA HIS A 102 -5.20 5.76 -0.65
C HIS A 102 -6.09 6.08 -1.84
N ALA A 103 -5.76 7.14 -2.59
CA ALA A 103 -6.46 7.50 -3.80
C ALA A 103 -5.56 8.32 -4.72
N PHE A 104 -5.66 8.05 -6.01
CA PHE A 104 -4.96 8.82 -7.03
C PHE A 104 -5.76 8.87 -8.32
N THR A 105 -5.44 9.88 -9.13
CA THR A 105 -5.92 10.02 -10.51
C THR A 105 -4.76 9.94 -11.49
N SER A 106 -5.08 9.60 -12.74
CA SER A 106 -4.20 9.75 -13.88
C SER A 106 -4.87 10.63 -14.93
N ASP A 107 -4.57 10.45 -16.22
CA ASP A 107 -5.12 11.28 -17.28
C ASP A 107 -6.66 11.16 -17.37
N ASP A 108 -7.21 9.94 -17.40
CA ASP A 108 -8.65 9.69 -17.66
C ASP A 108 -9.32 8.78 -16.62
N SER A 109 -8.64 8.48 -15.52
CA SER A 109 -9.05 7.42 -14.60
C SER A 109 -8.58 7.66 -13.17
N GLY A 110 -9.25 7.00 -12.23
CA GLY A 110 -8.93 7.09 -10.81
C GLY A 110 -8.98 5.73 -10.11
N VAL A 111 -8.28 5.67 -8.98
CA VAL A 111 -8.27 4.52 -8.07
C VAL A 111 -8.50 5.04 -6.65
N ILE A 112 -9.34 4.34 -5.89
CA ILE A 112 -9.62 4.55 -4.48
C ILE A 112 -9.41 3.23 -3.74
N MET A 113 -8.76 3.28 -2.59
CA MET A 113 -8.78 2.23 -1.59
C MET A 113 -9.36 2.77 -0.29
N CYS A 114 -10.39 2.09 0.20
CA CYS A 114 -11.03 2.42 1.46
C CYS A 114 -11.23 1.20 2.33
N ILE A 115 -11.42 1.44 3.63
CA ILE A 115 -11.70 0.43 4.63
C ILE A 115 -12.96 0.86 5.40
N SER A 116 -13.92 -0.05 5.55
CA SER A 116 -15.21 0.20 6.22
C SER A 116 -15.46 -0.78 7.36
N ASN A 117 -16.27 -0.37 8.34
CA ASN A 117 -16.63 -1.24 9.46
C ASN A 117 -17.64 -2.33 9.09
N ASN A 118 -18.38 -2.15 8.01
CA ASN A 118 -19.38 -3.11 7.52
C ASN A 118 -19.77 -2.76 6.08
N TYR A 119 -20.57 -3.65 5.47
CA TYR A 119 -21.06 -3.47 4.10
C TYR A 119 -21.99 -2.25 3.94
N THR A 120 -22.80 -1.91 4.95
CA THR A 120 -23.74 -0.79 4.88
C THR A 120 -23.03 0.55 4.73
N GLU A 121 -21.98 0.79 5.54
CA GLU A 121 -21.14 1.98 5.41
C GLU A 121 -20.50 2.09 4.03
N LEU A 122 -19.94 0.97 3.56
CA LEU A 122 -19.29 0.90 2.25
C LEU A 122 -20.26 1.18 1.11
N LYS A 123 -21.46 0.61 1.16
CA LYS A 123 -22.49 0.87 0.15
C LYS A 123 -22.89 2.35 0.12
N GLY A 124 -22.98 2.99 1.29
CA GLY A 124 -23.17 4.44 1.39
C GLY A 124 -22.06 5.23 0.71
N ASP A 125 -20.79 4.81 0.85
CA ASP A 125 -19.67 5.44 0.13
C ASP A 125 -19.74 5.27 -1.38
N VAL A 126 -20.14 4.09 -1.85
CA VAL A 126 -20.35 3.81 -3.27
C VAL A 126 -21.40 4.76 -3.85
N ASP A 127 -22.54 4.89 -3.17
CA ASP A 127 -23.63 5.76 -3.61
C ASP A 127 -23.23 7.24 -3.59
N ASN A 128 -22.50 7.66 -2.55
CA ASN A 128 -21.98 9.03 -2.45
C ASN A 128 -20.95 9.33 -3.53
N LEU A 129 -20.06 8.39 -3.85
CA LEU A 129 -19.09 8.53 -4.94
C LEU A 129 -19.80 8.65 -6.28
N GLN A 130 -20.74 7.75 -6.58
CA GLN A 130 -21.48 7.79 -7.83
C GLN A 130 -22.26 9.10 -7.98
N ARG A 131 -22.94 9.55 -6.92
CA ARG A 131 -23.62 10.83 -6.90
C ARG A 131 -22.64 11.98 -7.14
N HIS A 132 -21.51 11.99 -6.44
CA HIS A 132 -20.48 13.04 -6.59
C HIS A 132 -19.94 13.11 -8.02
N LEU A 133 -19.66 11.96 -8.64
CA LEU A 133 -19.21 11.93 -10.03
C LEU A 133 -20.26 12.48 -10.98
N SER A 134 -21.53 12.12 -10.80
CA SER A 134 -22.63 12.61 -11.63
C SER A 134 -22.94 14.09 -11.44
N THR A 135 -22.95 14.61 -10.21
CA THR A 135 -23.32 16.01 -9.94
C THR A 135 -22.25 17.03 -10.33
N ASN A 136 -21.03 16.56 -10.58
CA ASN A 136 -19.89 17.41 -10.93
C ASN A 136 -19.36 17.11 -12.35
N ASP A 137 -20.17 16.49 -13.21
CA ASP A 137 -19.83 16.15 -14.60
C ASP A 137 -18.51 15.35 -14.77
N LEU A 138 -18.14 14.58 -13.74
CA LEU A 138 -16.98 13.69 -13.72
C LEU A 138 -17.32 12.27 -14.19
N SER A 139 -18.59 11.95 -14.40
CA SER A 139 -19.04 10.63 -14.87
C SER A 139 -18.85 10.49 -16.39
N THR A 140 -18.35 9.32 -16.81
CA THR A 140 -18.25 8.95 -18.24
C THR A 140 -19.47 8.17 -18.74
N GLY A 141 -20.45 7.91 -17.86
CA GLY A 141 -21.54 6.95 -18.11
C GLY A 141 -21.16 5.48 -17.89
N GLU A 142 -19.88 5.16 -17.83
CA GLU A 142 -19.39 3.85 -17.36
C GLU A 142 -19.42 3.82 -15.82
N SER A 143 -19.84 2.69 -15.24
CA SER A 143 -19.79 2.51 -13.80
C SER A 143 -18.36 2.27 -13.34
N TRP A 144 -18.04 2.75 -12.14
CA TRP A 144 -16.80 2.36 -11.46
C TRP A 144 -16.89 0.90 -11.03
N GLU A 145 -15.76 0.21 -11.08
CA GLU A 145 -15.60 -1.13 -10.54
C GLU A 145 -15.33 -1.04 -9.05
N TYR A 146 -15.92 -1.95 -8.26
CA TYR A 146 -15.77 -2.01 -6.81
C TYR A 146 -15.48 -3.46 -6.42
N VAL A 147 -14.24 -3.74 -6.02
CA VAL A 147 -13.82 -5.07 -5.60
C VAL A 147 -13.74 -5.12 -4.09
N LEU A 148 -14.48 -6.06 -3.49
CA LEU A 148 -14.81 -6.09 -2.07
C LEU A 148 -14.07 -7.24 -1.40
N PHE A 149 -13.24 -6.93 -0.41
CA PHE A 149 -12.47 -7.92 0.33
C PHE A 149 -12.81 -7.88 1.82
N PRO A 150 -13.84 -8.64 2.25
CA PRO A 150 -14.03 -8.88 3.68
C PRO A 150 -12.81 -9.59 4.24
N PHE A 151 -12.26 -9.07 5.34
CA PHE A 151 -10.95 -9.49 5.84
C PHE A 151 -10.91 -10.95 6.31
N GLU A 152 -12.01 -11.54 6.76
CA GLU A 152 -12.02 -12.92 7.26
C GLU A 152 -11.92 -13.98 6.15
N VAL A 153 -12.29 -13.61 4.91
CA VAL A 153 -12.32 -14.51 3.74
C VAL A 153 -11.39 -14.04 2.61
N SER A 154 -10.52 -13.08 2.90
CA SER A 154 -9.53 -12.55 1.98
C SER A 154 -8.18 -12.46 2.69
N ASN A 155 -7.08 -12.57 1.93
CA ASN A 155 -5.75 -12.43 2.47
C ASN A 155 -5.09 -11.17 1.91
N LEU A 156 -4.64 -10.34 2.83
CA LEU A 156 -3.76 -9.22 2.55
C LEU A 156 -2.32 -9.74 2.48
N ILE A 157 -1.89 -10.10 1.28
CA ILE A 157 -0.65 -10.83 1.00
C ILE A 157 0.55 -9.87 0.99
N ASN A 158 0.41 -8.73 0.30
CA ASN A 158 1.36 -7.63 0.36
C ASN A 158 0.59 -6.33 0.59
N PHE A 159 0.99 -5.53 1.58
CA PHE A 159 0.34 -4.26 1.91
C PHE A 159 1.34 -3.11 1.92
N PHE A 160 1.74 -2.69 0.72
CA PHE A 160 2.68 -1.62 0.48
C PHE A 160 4.10 -1.92 1.00
N ASP A 161 4.51 -3.20 0.95
CA ASP A 161 5.92 -3.56 1.06
C ASP A 161 6.60 -3.45 -0.32
N TYR A 162 7.45 -2.43 -0.45
CA TYR A 162 8.23 -2.13 -1.63
C TYR A 162 9.57 -2.89 -1.68
N SER A 163 9.86 -3.76 -0.70
CA SER A 163 11.09 -4.54 -0.67
C SER A 163 11.25 -5.44 -1.90
N PHE A 164 10.13 -5.97 -2.42
CA PHE A 164 10.09 -6.75 -3.66
C PHE A 164 10.44 -5.88 -4.88
N VAL A 165 9.86 -4.67 -4.99
CA VAL A 165 10.16 -3.71 -6.07
C VAL A 165 11.64 -3.35 -6.09
N LEU A 166 12.19 -2.92 -4.96
CA LEU A 166 13.59 -2.46 -4.91
C LEU A 166 14.56 -3.59 -5.27
N ARG A 167 14.23 -4.83 -4.90
CA ARG A 167 15.03 -5.98 -5.34
C ARG A 167 14.96 -6.20 -6.84
N GLN A 168 13.80 -6.09 -7.47
CA GLN A 168 13.70 -6.29 -8.92
C GLN A 168 14.31 -5.13 -9.73
N VAL A 169 14.12 -3.90 -9.27
CA VAL A 169 14.50 -2.69 -10.03
C VAL A 169 15.94 -2.25 -9.75
N MET A 170 16.44 -2.42 -8.52
CA MET A 170 17.78 -1.95 -8.14
C MET A 170 18.82 -3.07 -8.04
N ILE A 171 18.53 -4.16 -7.33
CA ILE A 171 19.53 -5.19 -6.99
C ILE A 171 19.51 -6.38 -7.98
N LYS A 172 18.37 -6.64 -8.63
CA LYS A 172 18.09 -7.78 -9.52
C LYS A 172 18.37 -9.14 -8.88
N GLU A 173 18.06 -9.28 -7.59
CA GLU A 173 18.23 -10.53 -6.84
C GLU A 173 16.88 -11.14 -6.40
N PRO A 174 16.78 -12.48 -6.31
CA PRO A 174 15.60 -13.14 -5.74
C PRO A 174 15.32 -12.66 -4.31
N CYS A 175 14.05 -12.44 -3.98
CA CYS A 175 13.62 -12.19 -2.61
C CYS A 175 13.22 -13.50 -1.95
N LYS A 176 13.69 -13.77 -0.73
CA LYS A 176 13.10 -14.86 0.07
C LYS A 176 11.69 -14.43 0.47
N VAL A 177 10.71 -15.18 0.00
CA VAL A 177 9.31 -14.95 0.38
C VAL A 177 9.08 -15.40 1.82
N PRO A 178 8.45 -14.56 2.65
CA PRO A 178 8.05 -14.97 3.98
C PRO A 178 7.05 -16.12 3.89
N LYS A 179 6.99 -16.98 4.90
CA LYS A 179 5.98 -18.05 4.93
C LYS A 179 4.59 -17.43 4.93
N ILE A 180 3.81 -17.72 3.89
CA ILE A 180 2.44 -17.20 3.74
C ILE A 180 1.44 -18.25 4.20
N ASP A 181 0.47 -17.78 4.97
CA ASP A 181 -0.70 -18.53 5.37
C ASP A 181 -1.93 -17.93 4.69
N LEU A 182 -2.46 -18.68 3.73
CA LEU A 182 -3.54 -18.29 2.82
C LEU A 182 -4.90 -18.85 3.24
N LYS A 183 -4.99 -19.43 4.43
CA LYS A 183 -6.26 -19.89 4.98
C LYS A 183 -7.12 -18.70 5.37
N TYR A 184 -8.43 -18.90 5.30
CA TYR A 184 -9.39 -18.01 5.95
C TYR A 184 -9.15 -18.02 7.46
N LYS A 185 -9.32 -16.86 8.07
CA LYS A 185 -9.03 -16.68 9.50
C LYS A 185 -10.11 -15.82 10.11
N LYS A 186 -10.66 -16.32 11.20
CA LYS A 186 -11.45 -15.48 12.10
C LYS A 186 -10.54 -14.41 12.68
N ILE A 187 -10.99 -13.17 12.66
CA ILE A 187 -10.20 -12.04 13.15
C ILE A 187 -10.56 -11.78 14.60
N GLU A 188 -9.59 -11.97 15.49
CA GLU A 188 -9.75 -11.65 16.90
C GLU A 188 -9.63 -10.14 17.11
N LYS A 189 -10.77 -9.50 17.38
CA LYS A 189 -10.82 -8.08 17.72
C LYS A 189 -10.06 -7.81 19.02
N ARG A 190 -9.18 -6.82 19.00
CA ARG A 190 -8.46 -6.31 20.16
C ARG A 190 -9.22 -5.14 20.78
N THR A 191 -9.42 -5.21 22.09
CA THR A 191 -9.99 -4.10 22.86
C THR A 191 -8.86 -3.22 23.38
N LEU A 192 -8.88 -1.95 23.01
CA LEU A 192 -7.92 -0.95 23.48
C LEU A 192 -8.59 -0.01 24.49
N THR A 193 -7.89 0.33 25.56
CA THR A 193 -8.26 1.40 26.48
C THR A 193 -8.21 2.77 25.78
N ALA A 194 -8.90 3.77 26.32
CA ALA A 194 -8.88 5.13 25.76
C ALA A 194 -7.46 5.70 25.60
N LYS A 195 -6.56 5.41 26.55
CA LYS A 195 -5.14 5.81 26.45
C LYS A 195 -4.41 5.08 25.33
N GLU A 196 -4.61 3.77 25.18
CA GLU A 196 -4.02 2.98 24.10
C GLU A 196 -4.51 3.44 22.72
N LYS A 197 -5.81 3.75 22.59
CA LYS A 197 -6.40 4.34 21.38
C LYS A 197 -5.72 5.67 21.04
N ALA A 198 -5.58 6.57 22.01
CA ALA A 198 -4.94 7.87 21.80
C ALA A 198 -3.45 7.74 21.42
N VAL A 199 -2.73 6.78 22.01
CA VAL A 199 -1.35 6.46 21.66
C VAL A 199 -1.25 5.91 20.23
N LEU A 200 -2.07 4.93 19.87
CA LEU A 200 -2.08 4.32 18.54
C LEU A 200 -2.37 5.37 17.46
N LEU A 201 -3.41 6.18 17.67
CA LEU A 201 -3.75 7.29 16.77
C LEU A 201 -2.59 8.29 16.62
N SER A 202 -1.95 8.66 17.73
CA SER A 202 -0.81 9.60 17.68
C SER A 202 0.41 9.03 16.96
N LEU A 203 0.65 7.72 17.08
CA LEU A 203 1.73 7.00 16.37
C LEU A 203 1.49 6.96 14.85
N VAL A 204 0.25 6.71 14.42
CA VAL A 204 -0.14 6.69 12.99
C VAL A 204 -0.08 8.09 12.40
N LYS A 205 -0.65 9.09 13.10
CA LYS A 205 -0.66 10.48 12.65
C LYS A 205 0.73 11.12 12.60
N ASN A 206 1.69 10.61 13.37
CA ASN A 206 3.04 11.18 13.50
C ASN A 206 4.11 10.08 13.39
N PRO A 207 4.31 9.50 12.19
CA PRO A 207 5.12 8.28 11.99
C PRO A 207 6.60 8.47 12.34
N THR A 208 7.13 9.68 12.27
CA THR A 208 8.54 10.00 12.56
C THR A 208 8.75 10.78 13.86
N MET A 209 7.67 11.12 14.58
CA MET A 209 7.77 11.93 15.79
C MET A 209 8.42 11.12 16.93
N PRO A 210 9.37 11.72 17.68
CA PRO A 210 9.99 11.08 18.83
C PRO A 210 9.00 10.67 19.93
N ASP A 211 9.26 9.52 20.56
CA ASP A 211 8.42 8.95 21.64
C ASP A 211 8.18 9.96 22.79
N ASN A 212 9.17 10.77 23.16
CA ASN A 212 8.98 11.78 24.21
C ASN A 212 7.96 12.87 23.83
N SER A 213 7.95 13.30 22.57
CA SER A 213 7.00 14.31 22.06
C SER A 213 5.58 13.74 21.99
N ILE A 214 5.43 12.50 21.51
CA ILE A 214 4.13 11.82 21.48
C ILE A 214 3.61 11.60 22.91
N ALA A 215 4.47 11.14 23.82
CA ALA A 215 4.09 10.89 25.22
C ALA A 215 3.57 12.16 25.90
N LYS A 216 4.25 13.30 25.69
CA LYS A 216 3.80 14.61 26.19
C LYS A 216 2.44 15.01 25.60
N LYS A 217 2.23 14.79 24.30
CA LYS A 217 0.96 15.12 23.61
C LYS A 217 -0.22 14.30 24.10
N VAL A 218 0.00 13.02 24.40
CA VAL A 218 -1.06 12.08 24.85
C VAL A 218 -1.25 12.09 26.37
N GLY A 219 -0.31 12.65 27.14
CA GLY A 219 -0.40 12.68 28.60
C GLY A 219 -0.01 11.36 29.27
N VAL A 220 1.00 10.66 28.73
CA VAL A 220 1.56 9.42 29.29
C VAL A 220 3.07 9.56 29.53
N SER A 221 3.66 8.69 30.35
CA SER A 221 5.12 8.66 30.50
C SER A 221 5.80 8.14 29.22
N ARG A 222 7.05 8.54 28.98
CA ARG A 222 7.85 8.04 27.84
C ARG A 222 7.98 6.52 27.87
N GLN A 223 8.15 5.93 29.06
CA GLN A 223 8.26 4.47 29.21
C GLN A 223 6.94 3.77 28.87
N ALA A 224 5.81 4.30 29.34
CA ALA A 224 4.49 3.76 29.02
C ALA A 224 4.23 3.81 27.50
N LEU A 225 4.55 4.92 26.84
CA LEU A 225 4.43 5.02 25.38
C LEU A 225 5.30 3.98 24.66
N SER A 226 6.56 3.84 25.06
CA SER A 226 7.49 2.89 24.44
C SER A 226 7.00 1.44 24.59
N ASN A 227 6.53 1.07 25.78
CA ASN A 227 5.96 -0.26 26.04
C ASN A 227 4.71 -0.50 25.18
N MET A 228 3.79 0.47 25.08
CA MET A 228 2.61 0.35 24.23
C MET A 228 2.97 0.20 22.75
N ARG A 229 3.91 1.02 22.24
CA ARG A 229 4.39 0.93 20.86
C ARG A 229 5.00 -0.44 20.56
N GLN A 230 5.91 -0.91 21.40
CA GLN A 230 6.55 -2.22 21.23
C GLN A 230 5.52 -3.35 21.23
N ARG A 231 4.53 -3.29 22.12
CA ARG A 231 3.43 -4.27 22.16
C ARG A 231 2.58 -4.21 20.89
N PHE A 232 2.16 -3.03 20.43
CA PHE A 232 1.39 -2.90 19.19
C PHE A 232 2.14 -3.46 17.97
N GLU A 233 3.45 -3.24 17.90
CA GLU A 233 4.29 -3.80 16.83
C GLU A 233 4.44 -5.32 16.96
N ALA A 234 4.63 -5.84 18.17
CA ALA A 234 4.80 -7.27 18.44
C ALA A 234 3.51 -8.07 18.17
N GLU A 235 2.36 -7.48 18.48
CA GLU A 235 1.03 -8.06 18.23
C GLU A 235 0.55 -7.85 16.79
N GLY A 236 1.32 -7.15 15.95
CA GLY A 236 0.96 -6.87 14.56
C GLY A 236 -0.20 -5.88 14.41
N LEU A 237 -0.52 -5.08 15.42
CA LEU A 237 -1.53 -4.02 15.35
C LEU A 237 -1.06 -2.80 14.54
N ILE A 238 0.26 -2.60 14.43
CA ILE A 238 0.85 -1.53 13.65
C ILE A 238 2.11 -2.02 12.94
N GLN A 239 2.27 -1.61 11.68
CA GLN A 239 3.45 -1.88 10.87
C GLN A 239 4.13 -0.56 10.51
N VAL A 240 5.44 -0.47 10.73
CA VAL A 240 6.24 0.68 10.29
C VAL A 240 6.75 0.36 8.90
N MET A 241 6.56 1.27 7.95
CA MET A 241 7.00 1.10 6.56
C MET A 241 7.76 2.35 6.10
N ASN A 242 8.78 2.15 5.27
CA ASN A 242 9.42 3.21 4.51
C ASN A 242 8.97 3.07 3.05
N ILE A 243 8.18 4.03 2.56
CA ILE A 243 7.60 4.03 1.23
C ILE A 243 8.53 4.81 0.31
N PRO A 244 9.20 4.15 -0.65
CA PRO A 244 10.05 4.86 -1.60
C PRO A 244 9.22 5.66 -2.60
N ASP A 245 9.77 6.77 -3.09
CA ASP A 245 9.23 7.43 -4.26
C ASP A 245 9.54 6.58 -5.51
N VAL A 246 8.49 5.99 -6.09
CA VAL A 246 8.60 5.07 -7.22
C VAL A 246 9.21 5.73 -8.46
N SER A 247 9.00 7.03 -8.65
CA SER A 247 9.59 7.78 -9.77
C SER A 247 11.10 7.95 -9.58
N MET A 248 11.54 8.22 -8.34
CA MET A 248 12.96 8.41 -8.02
C MET A 248 13.79 7.12 -8.07
N ILE A 249 13.14 5.96 -7.96
CA ILE A 249 13.79 4.65 -8.13
C ILE A 249 13.72 4.13 -9.58
N GLY A 250 13.23 4.95 -10.52
CA GLY A 250 13.22 4.63 -11.94
C GLY A 250 12.03 3.80 -12.41
N CYS A 251 10.92 3.76 -11.66
CA CYS A 251 9.67 3.17 -12.14
C CYS A 251 8.87 4.19 -12.94
N GLU A 252 8.32 3.76 -14.07
CA GLU A 252 7.56 4.61 -15.00
C GLU A 252 6.09 4.22 -15.12
N ILE A 253 5.73 2.98 -14.78
CA ILE A 253 4.36 2.47 -14.94
C ILE A 253 3.92 1.82 -13.64
N LEU A 254 2.78 2.28 -13.11
CA LEU A 254 2.01 1.56 -12.09
C LEU A 254 0.92 0.75 -12.80
N ILE A 255 0.78 -0.51 -12.43
CA ILE A 255 -0.23 -1.42 -12.97
C ILE A 255 -1.20 -1.77 -11.86
N LEU A 256 -2.50 -1.55 -12.07
CA LEU A 256 -3.57 -2.18 -11.31
C LEU A 256 -4.07 -3.39 -12.09
N SER A 257 -4.12 -4.56 -11.45
CA SER A 257 -4.64 -5.79 -12.03
C SER A 257 -5.84 -6.26 -11.23
N HIS A 258 -6.97 -6.45 -11.90
CA HIS A 258 -8.12 -7.16 -11.34
C HIS A 258 -8.18 -8.54 -12.00
N VAL A 259 -7.97 -9.58 -11.18
CA VAL A 259 -7.85 -10.96 -11.63
C VAL A 259 -9.05 -11.75 -11.11
N LEU A 260 -9.71 -12.48 -12.01
CA LEU A 260 -10.74 -13.45 -11.66
C LEU A 260 -10.16 -14.86 -11.71
N PHE A 261 -10.46 -15.67 -10.70
CA PHE A 261 -9.99 -17.04 -10.60
C PHE A 261 -11.10 -18.05 -10.88
N ASN A 262 -10.68 -19.23 -11.32
CA ASN A 262 -11.54 -20.38 -11.51
C ASN A 262 -12.13 -20.80 -10.14
N PRO A 263 -13.46 -20.95 -10.01
CA PRO A 263 -14.08 -21.36 -8.74
C PRO A 263 -13.61 -22.71 -8.19
N ASN A 264 -12.97 -23.54 -9.02
CA ASN A 264 -12.37 -24.81 -8.61
C ASN A 264 -10.95 -24.67 -8.05
N SER A 265 -10.42 -23.44 -7.96
CA SER A 265 -9.10 -23.15 -7.40
C SER A 265 -9.25 -22.11 -6.30
N LEU A 266 -9.29 -22.60 -5.06
CA LEU A 266 -9.32 -21.73 -3.89
C LEU A 266 -7.98 -21.02 -3.74
N LEU A 267 -7.95 -19.99 -2.89
CA LEU A 267 -6.73 -19.23 -2.64
C LEU A 267 -5.57 -20.11 -2.14
N GLU A 268 -5.86 -21.10 -1.29
CA GLU A 268 -4.85 -22.04 -0.78
C GLU A 268 -4.19 -22.87 -1.90
N ASP A 269 -4.97 -23.28 -2.91
CA ASP A 269 -4.46 -24.03 -4.07
C ASP A 269 -3.48 -23.20 -4.90
N ARG A 270 -3.64 -21.88 -4.85
CA ARG A 270 -2.81 -20.90 -5.58
C ARG A 270 -1.55 -20.50 -4.81
N LYS A 271 -1.26 -21.10 -3.65
CA LYS A 271 -0.12 -20.71 -2.80
C LYS A 271 1.20 -20.59 -3.55
N LYS A 272 1.55 -21.60 -4.36
CA LYS A 272 2.79 -21.56 -5.15
C LYS A 272 2.80 -20.42 -6.17
N GLY A 273 1.64 -20.09 -6.74
CA GLY A 273 1.49 -18.93 -7.64
C GLY A 273 1.67 -17.60 -6.92
N VAL A 274 1.17 -17.49 -5.69
CA VAL A 274 1.38 -16.32 -4.84
C VAL A 274 2.85 -16.16 -4.45
N GLU A 275 3.52 -17.25 -4.08
CA GLU A 275 4.96 -17.26 -3.79
C GLU A 275 5.77 -16.81 -5.02
N LEU A 276 5.48 -17.37 -6.20
CA LEU A 276 6.14 -16.98 -7.45
C LEU A 276 5.92 -15.51 -7.84
N LEU A 277 4.74 -14.97 -7.52
CA LEU A 277 4.43 -13.56 -7.75
C LEU A 277 5.33 -12.68 -6.88
N LEU A 278 5.37 -12.94 -5.57
CA LEU A 278 6.19 -12.16 -4.62
C LEU A 278 7.69 -12.29 -4.90
N GLU A 279 8.17 -13.48 -5.25
CA GLU A 279 9.59 -13.69 -5.60
C GLU A 279 9.97 -13.00 -6.92
N GLY A 280 9.01 -12.95 -7.85
CA GLY A 280 9.28 -12.79 -9.27
C GLY A 280 8.69 -11.56 -9.93
N SER A 281 8.01 -10.68 -9.19
CA SER A 281 7.44 -9.44 -9.72
C SER A 281 7.63 -8.24 -8.77
N PRO A 282 7.62 -6.99 -9.28
CA PRO A 282 7.71 -5.79 -8.46
C PRO A 282 6.32 -5.40 -7.91
N LEU A 283 5.76 -6.31 -7.10
CA LEU A 283 4.46 -6.18 -6.44
C LEU A 283 4.57 -5.23 -5.23
N ILE A 284 3.60 -4.33 -5.08
CA ILE A 284 3.47 -3.44 -3.91
C ILE A 284 2.20 -3.69 -3.13
N PHE A 285 1.16 -4.24 -3.74
CA PHE A 285 -0.11 -4.52 -3.10
C PHE A 285 -0.72 -5.80 -3.67
N ASP A 286 -1.21 -6.67 -2.81
CA ASP A 286 -1.94 -7.87 -3.19
C ASP A 286 -2.98 -8.19 -2.11
N MET A 287 -4.24 -8.05 -2.50
CA MET A 287 -5.39 -8.53 -1.74
C MET A 287 -6.10 -9.57 -2.60
N SER A 288 -6.21 -10.80 -2.07
CA SER A 288 -6.82 -11.91 -2.78
C SER A 288 -7.83 -12.63 -1.90
N GLY A 289 -9.05 -12.81 -2.42
CA GLY A 289 -9.99 -13.84 -1.96
C GLY A 289 -9.82 -15.11 -2.78
N SER A 290 -10.72 -16.08 -2.64
CA SER A 290 -10.63 -17.31 -3.45
C SER A 290 -10.87 -17.07 -4.94
N PHE A 291 -11.81 -16.19 -5.30
CA PHE A 291 -12.29 -16.06 -6.69
C PHE A 291 -11.89 -14.76 -7.38
N GLU A 292 -11.30 -13.82 -6.65
CA GLU A 292 -10.84 -12.55 -7.19
C GLU A 292 -9.61 -12.03 -6.44
N ALA A 293 -8.81 -11.21 -7.11
CA ALA A 293 -7.71 -10.46 -6.51
C ALA A 293 -7.56 -9.09 -7.16
N VAL A 294 -7.08 -8.15 -6.36
CA VAL A 294 -6.57 -6.87 -6.85
C VAL A 294 -5.10 -6.76 -6.48
N LEU A 295 -4.28 -6.50 -7.50
CA LEU A 295 -2.83 -6.40 -7.36
C LEU A 295 -2.36 -5.05 -7.89
N MET A 296 -1.35 -4.47 -7.25
CA MET A 296 -0.60 -3.35 -7.80
C MET A 296 0.86 -3.68 -7.97
N HIS A 297 1.40 -3.40 -9.15
CA HIS A 297 2.80 -3.51 -9.49
C HIS A 297 3.35 -2.14 -9.91
N VAL A 298 4.65 -1.93 -9.76
CA VAL A 298 5.34 -0.78 -10.36
C VAL A 298 6.57 -1.26 -11.11
N VAL A 299 6.73 -0.85 -12.36
CA VAL A 299 7.80 -1.33 -13.24
C VAL A 299 8.57 -0.19 -13.88
N ALA A 300 9.80 -0.48 -14.29
CA ALA A 300 10.69 0.49 -14.92
C ALA A 300 10.17 1.01 -16.27
N ASN A 301 9.58 0.14 -17.10
CA ASN A 301 9.13 0.48 -18.44
C ASN A 301 8.17 -0.59 -19.00
N TYR A 302 7.73 -0.41 -20.25
CA TYR A 302 6.79 -1.31 -20.91
C TYR A 302 7.35 -2.71 -21.20
N ASP A 303 8.65 -2.83 -21.49
CA ASP A 303 9.29 -4.14 -21.68
C ASP A 303 9.28 -4.96 -20.39
N ALA A 304 9.59 -4.32 -19.26
CA ALA A 304 9.49 -4.94 -17.95
C ALA A 304 8.04 -5.35 -17.65
N PHE A 305 7.06 -4.50 -17.95
CA PHE A 305 5.64 -4.85 -17.83
C PHE A 305 5.31 -6.14 -18.61
N ASN A 306 5.66 -6.20 -19.89
CA ASN A 306 5.38 -7.37 -20.74
C ASN A 306 6.06 -8.63 -20.22
N TYR A 307 7.32 -8.52 -19.78
CA TYR A 307 8.05 -9.64 -19.19
C TYR A 307 7.32 -10.22 -17.97
N TYR A 308 6.97 -9.39 -16.99
CA TYR A 308 6.29 -9.86 -15.78
C TYR A 308 4.87 -10.36 -16.09
N ARG A 309 4.11 -9.65 -16.93
CA ARG A 309 2.78 -10.06 -17.38
C ARG A 309 2.81 -11.45 -18.01
N ASN A 310 3.67 -11.66 -19.01
CA ASN A 310 3.73 -12.92 -19.74
C ASN A 310 4.18 -14.08 -18.84
N LYS A 311 5.16 -13.83 -17.95
CA LYS A 311 5.60 -14.83 -16.97
C LYS A 311 4.45 -15.26 -16.04
N MET A 312 3.69 -14.30 -15.51
CA MET A 312 2.60 -14.59 -14.57
C MET A 312 1.39 -15.23 -15.26
N ILE A 313 0.94 -14.68 -16.39
CA ILE A 313 -0.19 -15.25 -17.16
C ILE A 313 0.13 -16.68 -17.59
N SER A 314 1.34 -16.93 -18.11
CA SER A 314 1.75 -18.27 -18.53
C SER A 314 1.66 -19.29 -17.37
N TYR A 315 2.18 -18.94 -16.20
CA TYR A 315 2.08 -19.81 -15.02
C TYR A 315 0.62 -20.05 -14.62
N TYR A 316 -0.14 -19.00 -14.36
CA TYR A 316 -1.52 -19.13 -13.85
C TYR A 316 -2.47 -19.82 -14.85
N SER A 317 -2.30 -19.57 -16.15
CA SER A 317 -3.05 -20.27 -17.20
C SER A 317 -2.66 -21.75 -17.31
N SER A 318 -1.36 -22.09 -17.18
CA SER A 318 -0.92 -23.50 -17.20
C SER A 318 -1.53 -24.32 -16.05
N GLN A 319 -1.77 -23.68 -14.91
CA GLN A 319 -2.42 -24.28 -13.75
C GLN A 319 -3.96 -24.22 -13.80
N LYS A 320 -4.54 -23.63 -14.85
CA LYS A 320 -5.99 -23.40 -15.02
C LYS A 320 -6.62 -22.60 -13.87
N PHE A 321 -5.84 -21.72 -13.25
CA PHE A 321 -6.28 -20.88 -12.13
C PHE A 321 -7.12 -19.68 -12.59
N LEU A 322 -6.92 -19.16 -13.80
CA LEU A 322 -7.60 -17.96 -14.27
C LEU A 322 -9.00 -18.25 -14.80
N ARG A 323 -9.91 -17.31 -14.55
CA ARG A 323 -11.22 -17.21 -15.21
C ARG A 323 -11.17 -16.04 -16.19
N GLY A 324 -10.63 -16.31 -17.38
CA GLY A 324 -10.42 -15.30 -18.42
C GLY A 324 -9.13 -14.50 -18.25
N GLU A 325 -8.94 -13.51 -19.11
CA GLU A 325 -7.80 -12.60 -19.05
C GLU A 325 -7.99 -11.59 -17.89
N PRO A 326 -6.94 -11.30 -17.10
CA PRO A 326 -6.98 -10.23 -16.12
C PRO A 326 -7.29 -8.86 -16.74
N GLU A 327 -8.07 -8.05 -16.04
CA GLU A 327 -8.21 -6.64 -16.39
C GLU A 327 -6.99 -5.87 -15.88
N LEU A 328 -6.30 -5.17 -16.79
CA LEU A 328 -5.10 -4.40 -16.48
C LEU A 328 -5.33 -2.92 -16.77
N LYS A 329 -5.06 -2.07 -15.78
CA LYS A 329 -4.99 -0.61 -15.95
C LYS A 329 -3.55 -0.16 -15.77
N LEU A 330 -3.05 0.60 -16.74
CA LEU A 330 -1.68 1.11 -16.74
C LEU A 330 -1.72 2.62 -16.48
N TYR A 331 -0.99 3.05 -15.47
CA TYR A 331 -0.90 4.44 -15.05
C TYR A 331 0.55 4.90 -15.20
N PRO A 332 0.84 5.84 -16.12
CA PRO A 332 2.17 6.44 -16.18
C PRO A 332 2.46 7.15 -14.85
N VAL A 333 3.53 6.76 -14.15
CA VAL A 333 3.88 7.27 -12.82
C VAL A 333 3.99 8.80 -12.81
N LYS A 334 4.57 9.38 -13.88
CA LYS A 334 4.69 10.84 -14.05
C LYS A 334 3.35 11.57 -14.18
N LYS A 335 2.27 10.83 -14.49
CA LYS A 335 0.91 11.34 -14.64
C LYS A 335 0.04 11.01 -13.43
N ILE A 336 0.56 10.35 -12.39
CA ILE A 336 -0.21 10.07 -11.18
C ILE A 336 -0.28 11.34 -10.32
N ASN A 337 -1.49 11.75 -9.95
CA ASN A 337 -1.72 12.73 -8.91
C ASN A 337 -2.32 12.04 -7.69
N TYR A 338 -1.57 11.98 -6.59
CA TYR A 338 -2.07 11.40 -5.34
C TYR A 338 -2.97 12.40 -4.62
N LEU A 339 -4.24 12.05 -4.50
CA LEU A 339 -5.23 12.82 -3.73
C LEU A 339 -5.18 12.46 -2.24
N LYS A 340 -4.80 11.22 -1.94
CA LYS A 340 -4.44 10.75 -0.59
C LYS A 340 -3.42 9.62 -0.74
N ASN A 341 -2.28 9.72 -0.06
CA ASN A 341 -1.19 8.76 -0.21
C ASN A 341 -0.92 8.01 1.09
N LEU A 342 -1.58 6.86 1.27
CA LEU A 342 -1.38 5.96 2.41
C LEU A 342 -1.60 6.65 3.76
N GLU A 343 -2.65 7.45 3.84
CA GLU A 343 -3.03 8.19 5.05
C GLU A 343 -4.12 7.44 5.81
N PHE A 344 -3.73 6.77 6.89
CA PHE A 344 -4.63 5.92 7.69
C PHE A 344 -5.29 6.62 8.87
N THR A 345 -5.02 7.91 9.09
CA THR A 345 -5.52 8.64 10.27
C THR A 345 -7.05 8.63 10.31
N GLY A 346 -7.73 9.01 9.22
CA GLY A 346 -9.19 9.03 9.16
C GLY A 346 -9.80 7.64 9.32
N VAL A 347 -9.19 6.61 8.72
CA VAL A 347 -9.65 5.22 8.85
C VAL A 347 -9.58 4.79 10.30
N LEU A 348 -8.45 5.08 10.97
CA LEU A 348 -8.26 4.71 12.35
C LEU A 348 -9.21 5.46 13.29
N GLU A 349 -9.44 6.75 13.07
CA GLU A 349 -10.42 7.56 13.82
C GLU A 349 -11.86 7.03 13.66
N ASN A 350 -12.18 6.43 12.51
CA ASN A 350 -13.50 5.87 12.24
C ASN A 350 -13.72 4.50 12.91
N VAL A 351 -12.65 3.75 13.20
CA VAL A 351 -12.72 2.39 13.76
C VAL A 351 -12.54 2.38 15.29
N LEU A 352 -11.76 3.33 15.84
CA LEU A 352 -11.49 3.46 17.28
C LEU A 352 -12.67 4.10 18.02
#